data_AF-I0YXX5-F1
#
_entry.id   AF-I0YXX5-F1
#
_cell.length_a   1.000
_cell.length_b   1.000
_cell.length_c   1.000
_cell.angle_alpha   90.00
_cell.angle_beta   90.00
_cell.angle_gamma   90.00
#
_symmetry.space_group_name_H-M   'P 1'
#
loop_
_entity.id
_entity.type
_entity.pdbx_description
1 polymer ?
#
loop_
_entity_poly.entity_id
_entity_poly.type
_entity_poly.pdbx_seq_one_letter_code
_entity_poly.pdbx_strand_id
1 'polypeptide(L)'
;MDARQVLLFVANWQSFSKLTCLSLYGDHLHPLALHSLVGLPSLRWLSLQGMRQLTDNNNVGPVLASLTSLQHLDLARTSLGDGLIEALTYSRRLASWHNESGKRPLEGPQSSWPQLKLVTLVLQGTQVTPACLENLKALSELEYLDMRKTAVKRRELIGLEKHLGLHAQHGGAVLSLSATLSVVLEQDRPKVCHCDFNVGGIPLQRWEQDSIRQLVYS
;
A
#
# COMPACT_ATOMS: atom_id res chain seq x y z
N MET A 1 3.11 -20.85 -12.96
CA MET A 1 4.20 -20.33 -13.82
C MET A 1 5.47 -21.11 -13.53
N ASP A 2 6.23 -21.45 -14.58
CA ASP A 2 7.61 -21.96 -14.46
C ASP A 2 8.51 -20.82 -13.95
N ALA A 3 9.41 -21.13 -13.01
CA ALA A 3 10.32 -20.17 -12.36
C ALA A 3 11.16 -19.37 -13.36
N ARG A 4 11.37 -19.92 -14.57
CA ARG A 4 12.07 -19.25 -15.68
C ARG A 4 11.30 -18.07 -16.27
N GLN A 5 9.97 -18.11 -16.32
CA GLN A 5 9.18 -16.96 -16.82
C GLN A 5 9.11 -15.84 -15.78
N VAL A 6 9.08 -16.17 -14.48
CA VAL A 6 9.15 -15.18 -13.40
C VAL A 6 10.50 -14.45 -13.43
N LEU A 7 11.61 -15.17 -13.67
CA LEU A 7 12.94 -14.57 -13.79
C LEU A 7 13.10 -13.63 -15.01
N LEU A 8 12.49 -13.96 -16.15
CA LEU A 8 12.46 -13.06 -17.33
C LEU A 8 11.56 -11.83 -17.10
N PHE A 9 10.51 -11.95 -16.28
CA PHE A 9 9.59 -10.86 -15.91
C PHE A 9 10.22 -9.85 -14.93
N VAL A 10 11.11 -10.34 -14.06
CA VAL A 10 11.74 -9.61 -12.95
C VAL A 10 13.01 -8.85 -13.38
N ALA A 11 13.71 -9.32 -14.41
CA ALA A 11 14.99 -8.74 -14.83
C ALA A 11 14.91 -7.31 -15.41
N ASN A 12 13.71 -6.77 -15.69
CA ASN A 12 13.57 -5.55 -16.48
C ASN A 12 12.88 -4.37 -15.76
N TRP A 13 12.66 -4.45 -14.44
CA TRP A 13 11.98 -3.37 -13.70
C TRP A 13 12.87 -2.17 -13.39
N GLN A 14 14.18 -2.39 -13.26
CA GLN A 14 15.16 -1.31 -13.11
C GLN A 14 15.17 -0.35 -14.31
N SER A 15 14.73 -0.81 -15.48
CA SER A 15 14.55 -0.02 -16.70
C SER A 15 13.35 0.93 -16.62
N PHE A 16 12.41 0.70 -15.71
CA PHE A 16 11.17 1.48 -15.55
C PHE A 16 11.31 2.54 -14.44
N SER A 17 12.38 3.32 -14.47
CA SER A 17 12.68 4.38 -13.48
C SER A 17 11.62 5.48 -13.38
N LYS A 18 10.76 5.63 -14.39
CA LYS A 18 9.65 6.59 -14.46
C LYS A 18 8.30 6.02 -14.03
N LEU A 19 8.22 4.75 -13.64
CA LEU A 19 6.95 4.12 -13.32
C LEU A 19 6.42 4.67 -11.99
N THR A 20 5.23 5.28 -12.05
CA THR A 20 4.58 5.96 -10.93
C THR A 20 3.38 5.20 -10.37
N CYS A 21 2.70 4.40 -11.20
CA CYS A 21 1.55 3.58 -10.83
C CYS A 21 1.79 2.14 -11.28
N LEU A 22 1.62 1.21 -10.34
CA LEU A 22 1.60 -0.23 -10.60
C LEU A 22 0.36 -0.86 -9.96
N SER A 23 -0.33 -1.68 -10.73
CA SER A 23 -1.45 -2.47 -10.22
C SER A 23 -1.24 -3.91 -10.60
N LEU A 24 -1.19 -4.78 -9.59
CA LEU A 24 -1.08 -6.22 -9.72
C LEU A 24 -2.33 -6.85 -9.10
N TYR A 25 -3.05 -7.62 -9.92
CA TYR A 25 -4.23 -8.35 -9.50
C TYR A 25 -3.99 -9.85 -9.73
N GLY A 26 -4.66 -10.70 -8.94
CA GLY A 26 -4.74 -12.14 -9.20
C GLY A 26 -4.02 -13.05 -8.20
N ASP A 27 -4.41 -14.32 -8.22
CA ASP A 27 -4.02 -15.37 -7.27
C ASP A 27 -2.71 -16.11 -7.65
N HIS A 28 -1.93 -15.60 -8.61
CA HIS A 28 -0.80 -16.36 -9.19
C HIS A 28 0.58 -15.70 -9.07
N LEU A 29 0.67 -14.48 -8.56
CA LEU A 29 1.96 -13.80 -8.39
C LEU A 29 2.62 -14.19 -7.06
N HIS A 30 3.72 -14.93 -7.15
CA HIS A 30 4.46 -15.41 -5.99
C HIS A 30 5.05 -14.22 -5.18
N PRO A 31 4.97 -14.20 -3.83
CA PRO A 31 5.42 -13.07 -3.02
C PRO A 31 6.89 -12.68 -3.25
N LEU A 32 7.75 -13.66 -3.59
CA LEU A 32 9.15 -13.40 -3.93
C LEU A 32 9.31 -12.43 -5.12
N ALA A 33 8.36 -12.42 -6.07
CA ALA A 33 8.38 -11.49 -7.19
C ALA A 33 8.15 -10.03 -6.76
N LEU A 34 7.67 -9.75 -5.54
CA LEU A 34 7.58 -8.38 -5.03
C LEU A 34 8.96 -7.80 -4.65
N HIS A 35 9.97 -8.64 -4.39
CA HIS A 35 11.31 -8.16 -4.05
C HIS A 35 11.94 -7.33 -5.17
N SER A 36 11.50 -7.51 -6.43
CA SER A 36 11.97 -6.69 -7.54
C SER A 36 11.34 -5.30 -7.60
N LEU A 37 10.30 -5.02 -6.80
CA LEU A 37 9.78 -3.65 -6.63
C LEU A 37 10.78 -2.76 -5.89
N VAL A 38 11.67 -3.36 -5.11
CA VAL A 38 12.71 -2.65 -4.36
C VAL A 38 13.57 -1.89 -5.36
N GLY A 39 13.64 -0.57 -5.21
CA GLY A 39 14.42 0.29 -6.10
C GLY A 39 13.65 0.88 -7.28
N LEU A 40 12.31 0.87 -7.29
CA LEU A 40 11.50 1.74 -8.15
C LEU A 40 11.40 3.15 -7.53
N PRO A 41 12.25 4.12 -7.93
CA PRO A 41 12.40 5.37 -7.19
C PRO A 41 11.19 6.30 -7.33
N SER A 42 10.36 6.10 -8.35
CA SER A 42 9.25 6.99 -8.70
C SER A 42 7.87 6.39 -8.41
N LEU A 43 7.80 5.17 -7.86
CA LEU A 43 6.52 4.49 -7.62
C LEU A 43 5.75 5.18 -6.50
N ARG A 44 4.60 5.76 -6.85
CA ARG A 44 3.71 6.48 -5.93
C ARG A 44 2.44 5.71 -5.60
N TRP A 45 1.96 4.91 -6.55
CA TRP A 45 0.76 4.10 -6.39
C TRP A 45 1.06 2.62 -6.58
N LEU A 46 0.66 1.81 -5.61
CA LEU A 46 0.73 0.36 -5.67
C LEU A 46 -0.59 -0.27 -5.24
N SER A 47 -1.21 -1.07 -6.11
CA SER A 47 -2.31 -1.96 -5.73
C SER A 47 -1.86 -3.41 -5.86
N LEU A 48 -2.02 -4.18 -4.78
CA LEU A 48 -1.82 -5.63 -4.70
C LEU A 48 -3.14 -6.32 -4.31
N GLN A 49 -4.26 -5.70 -4.67
CA GLN A 49 -5.57 -6.14 -4.23
C GLN A 49 -5.85 -7.59 -4.64
N GLY A 50 -6.39 -8.36 -3.70
CA GLY A 50 -6.82 -9.74 -3.93
C GLY A 50 -5.68 -10.75 -3.95
N MET A 51 -4.42 -10.33 -3.74
CA MET A 51 -3.30 -11.25 -3.63
C MET A 51 -3.31 -11.98 -2.28
N ARG A 52 -4.15 -13.01 -2.16
CA ARG A 52 -4.37 -13.75 -0.89
C ARG A 52 -3.15 -14.48 -0.36
N GLN A 53 -2.16 -14.76 -1.22
CA GLN A 53 -0.86 -15.32 -0.85
C GLN A 53 0.04 -14.35 -0.07
N LEU A 54 -0.31 -13.06 -0.02
CA LEU A 54 0.41 -12.07 0.76
C LEU A 54 0.06 -12.18 2.24
N THR A 55 1.05 -12.55 3.06
CA THR A 55 0.95 -12.72 4.50
C THR A 55 2.13 -12.03 5.18
N ASP A 56 2.03 -11.74 6.47
CA ASP A 56 3.12 -11.11 7.22
C ASP A 56 4.40 -11.98 7.25
N ASN A 57 4.28 -13.28 7.00
CA ASN A 57 5.38 -14.25 7.04
C ASN A 57 6.24 -14.31 5.75
N ASN A 58 5.85 -13.62 4.68
CA ASN A 58 6.52 -13.75 3.38
C ASN A 58 7.39 -12.55 3.00
N ASN A 59 7.79 -11.74 3.98
CA ASN A 59 8.64 -10.55 3.85
C ASN A 59 8.08 -9.42 2.97
N VAL A 60 6.76 -9.39 2.69
CA VAL A 60 6.17 -8.27 1.95
C VAL A 60 6.24 -6.94 2.71
N GLY A 61 6.14 -6.95 4.04
CA GLY A 61 6.25 -5.74 4.88
C GLY A 61 7.54 -4.96 4.63
N PRO A 62 8.73 -5.57 4.84
CA PRO A 62 10.03 -4.98 4.49
C PRO A 62 10.13 -4.44 3.05
N VAL A 63 9.60 -5.18 2.07
CA VAL A 63 9.61 -4.76 0.67
C VAL A 63 8.81 -3.47 0.49
N LEU A 64 7.59 -3.41 1.02
CA LEU A 64 6.74 -2.22 0.91
C LEU A 64 7.31 -1.03 1.70
N ALA A 65 7.91 -1.28 2.86
CA ALA A 65 8.57 -0.27 3.68
C ALA A 65 9.78 0.38 2.97
N SER A 66 10.40 -0.31 2.01
CA SER A 66 11.54 0.20 1.25
C SER A 66 11.18 1.13 0.08
N LEU A 67 9.90 1.26 -0.27
CA LEU A 67 9.44 2.03 -1.43
C LEU A 67 9.40 3.54 -1.13
N THR A 68 10.50 4.23 -1.41
CA THR A 68 10.78 5.61 -0.99
C THR A 68 9.74 6.65 -1.39
N SER A 69 9.08 6.48 -2.53
CA SER A 69 8.12 7.45 -3.08
C SER A 69 6.66 7.04 -2.93
N LEU A 70 6.38 5.93 -2.22
CA LEU A 70 5.03 5.40 -2.14
C LEU A 70 4.11 6.32 -1.33
N GLN A 71 3.01 6.72 -1.96
CA GLN A 71 1.99 7.60 -1.38
C GLN A 71 0.64 6.91 -1.24
N HIS A 72 0.36 5.93 -2.11
CA HIS A 72 -0.92 5.26 -2.14
C HIS A 72 -0.72 3.75 -2.23
N LEU A 73 -1.36 3.04 -1.30
CA LEU A 73 -1.20 1.61 -1.14
C LEU A 73 -2.55 0.94 -0.97
N ASP A 74 -2.91 0.07 -1.92
CA ASP A 74 -4.10 -0.74 -1.88
C ASP A 74 -3.75 -2.22 -1.68
N LEU A 75 -4.12 -2.73 -0.51
CA LEU A 75 -3.90 -4.11 -0.07
C LEU A 75 -5.22 -4.82 0.22
N ALA A 76 -6.33 -4.31 -0.33
CA ALA A 76 -7.63 -4.87 -0.08
C ALA A 76 -7.66 -6.37 -0.41
N ARG A 77 -8.34 -7.15 0.44
CA ARG A 77 -8.55 -8.60 0.28
C ARG A 77 -7.24 -9.42 0.20
N THR A 78 -6.19 -8.96 0.86
CA THR A 78 -4.96 -9.74 1.11
C THR A 78 -5.03 -10.42 2.49
N SER A 79 -4.10 -11.32 2.79
CA SER A 79 -4.01 -12.01 4.09
C SER A 79 -3.02 -11.32 5.04
N LEU A 80 -2.78 -10.03 4.86
CA LEU A 80 -1.85 -9.23 5.66
C LEU A 80 -2.48 -8.80 6.99
N GLY A 81 -1.66 -8.78 8.04
CA GLY A 81 -2.09 -8.49 9.41
C GLY A 81 -1.37 -7.28 10.00
N ASP A 82 -1.27 -7.24 11.32
CA ASP A 82 -0.65 -6.12 12.04
C ASP A 82 0.86 -6.02 11.79
N GLY A 83 1.53 -7.12 11.39
CA GLY A 83 2.96 -7.14 11.08
C GLY A 83 3.30 -6.29 9.85
N LEU A 84 2.39 -6.22 8.87
CA LEU A 84 2.49 -5.27 7.77
C LEU A 84 2.51 -3.83 8.28
N ILE A 85 1.58 -3.46 9.16
CA ILE A 85 1.45 -2.08 9.66
C ILE A 85 2.67 -1.71 10.50
N GLU A 86 3.17 -2.65 11.31
CA GLU A 86 4.42 -2.48 12.03
C GLU A 86 5.59 -2.17 11.07
N ALA A 87 5.72 -2.92 9.97
CA ALA A 87 6.77 -2.66 8.98
C ALA A 87 6.63 -1.30 8.28
N LEU A 88 5.42 -0.93 7.83
CA LEU A 88 5.16 0.34 7.15
C LEU A 88 5.41 1.57 8.03
N THR A 89 5.26 1.42 9.35
CA THR A 89 5.38 2.52 10.33
C THR A 89 6.71 2.53 11.07
N TYR A 90 7.53 1.49 10.92
CA TYR A 90 8.75 1.26 11.70
C TYR A 90 9.70 2.46 11.67
N SER A 91 10.04 2.98 10.49
CA SER A 91 11.02 4.06 10.33
C SER A 91 10.57 5.37 11.01
N ARG A 92 9.26 5.65 11.00
CA ARG A 92 8.68 6.82 11.68
C ARG A 92 8.64 6.65 13.20
N ARG A 93 8.26 5.47 13.67
CA ARG A 93 8.27 5.13 15.10
C ARG A 93 9.69 5.19 15.67
N LEU A 94 10.66 4.68 14.92
CA LEU A 94 12.08 4.75 15.28
C LEU A 94 12.58 6.20 15.33
N ALA A 95 12.17 7.04 14.39
CA ALA A 95 12.51 8.46 14.41
C ALA A 95 11.87 9.22 15.59
N SER A 96 10.60 8.94 15.91
CA SER A 96 9.94 9.51 17.11
C SER A 96 10.69 9.10 18.37
N TRP A 97 10.99 7.81 18.52
CA TRP A 97 11.75 7.29 19.66
C TRP A 97 13.15 7.90 19.75
N HIS A 98 13.84 8.09 18.62
CA HIS A 98 15.14 8.73 18.58
C HIS A 98 15.07 10.17 19.09
N ASN A 99 14.08 10.93 18.63
CA ASN A 99 13.85 12.31 19.03
C ASN A 99 13.47 12.44 20.51
N GLU A 100 12.68 11.50 21.04
CA GLU A 100 12.23 11.50 22.44
C GLU A 100 13.31 11.03 23.42
N SER A 101 14.08 10.00 23.05
CA SER A 101 15.05 9.37 23.95
C SER A 101 16.44 9.97 23.87
N GLY A 102 16.77 10.67 22.79
CA GLY A 102 18.13 11.12 22.47
C GLY A 102 19.14 9.98 22.25
N LYS A 103 18.67 8.72 22.20
CA LYS A 103 19.54 7.54 22.05
C LYS A 103 19.75 7.22 20.58
N ARG A 104 20.96 6.77 20.22
CA ARG A 104 21.23 6.30 18.86
C ARG A 104 20.31 5.11 18.52
N PRO A 105 19.71 5.07 17.32
CA PRO A 105 18.91 3.93 16.88
C PRO A 105 19.73 2.63 16.92
N LEU A 106 19.08 1.51 17.23
CA LEU A 106 19.70 0.19 17.06
C LEU A 106 20.07 0.00 15.58
N GLU A 107 21.29 -0.44 15.33
CA GLU A 107 21.77 -0.73 13.98
C GLU A 107 21.05 -1.98 13.43
N GLY A 108 20.50 -1.88 12.23
CA GLY A 108 19.78 -2.96 11.56
C GLY A 108 19.35 -2.54 10.16
N PRO A 109 18.97 -3.48 9.27
CA PRO A 109 18.60 -3.15 7.90
C PRO A 109 17.37 -2.23 7.80
N GLN A 110 16.56 -2.16 8.86
CA GLN A 110 15.39 -1.28 8.93
C GLN A 110 15.74 0.18 9.27
N SER A 111 16.95 0.46 9.77
CA SER A 111 17.37 1.83 10.10
C SER A 111 17.57 2.69 8.85
N SER A 112 17.75 2.07 7.68
CA SER A 112 17.86 2.73 6.38
C SER A 112 16.52 2.83 5.63
N TRP A 113 15.43 2.30 6.19
CA TRP A 113 14.13 2.38 5.55
C TRP A 113 13.62 3.83 5.52
N PRO A 114 13.07 4.28 4.37
CA PRO A 114 12.53 5.62 4.26
C PRO A 114 11.34 5.82 5.20
N GLN A 115 11.10 7.07 5.58
CA GLN A 115 9.85 7.46 6.21
C GLN A 115 8.76 7.57 5.14
N LEU A 116 7.95 6.52 4.98
CA LEU A 116 6.87 6.51 4.01
C LEU A 116 5.90 7.67 4.27
N LYS A 117 5.47 8.34 3.19
CA LYS A 117 4.51 9.45 3.21
C LYS A 117 3.18 8.98 2.60
N LEU A 118 2.58 7.98 3.23
CA LEU A 118 1.31 7.41 2.76
C LEU A 118 0.18 8.42 2.98
N VAL A 119 -0.47 8.79 1.89
CA VAL A 119 -1.67 9.62 1.79
C VAL A 119 -2.92 8.76 1.78
N THR A 120 -2.86 7.59 1.12
CA THR A 120 -4.00 6.67 1.01
C THR A 120 -3.57 5.25 1.36
N LEU A 121 -4.33 4.63 2.27
CA LEU A 121 -4.12 3.23 2.64
C LEU A 121 -5.45 2.47 2.62
N VAL A 122 -5.54 1.44 1.78
CA VAL A 122 -6.72 0.57 1.68
C VAL A 122 -6.38 -0.79 2.26
N LEU A 123 -7.01 -1.12 3.39
CA LEU A 123 -6.88 -2.38 4.14
C LEU A 123 -8.20 -3.16 4.15
N GLN A 124 -9.12 -2.86 3.22
CA GLN A 124 -10.42 -3.50 3.22
C GLN A 124 -10.28 -5.03 3.15
N GLY A 125 -10.81 -5.74 4.14
CA GLY A 125 -10.79 -7.21 4.14
C GLY A 125 -9.41 -7.83 4.36
N THR A 126 -8.47 -7.10 4.97
CA THR A 126 -7.23 -7.68 5.50
C THR A 126 -7.44 -8.22 6.93
N GLN A 127 -6.41 -8.83 7.51
CA GLN A 127 -6.42 -9.44 8.84
C GLN A 127 -5.94 -8.49 9.96
N VAL A 128 -5.95 -7.18 9.71
CA VAL A 128 -5.55 -6.19 10.72
C VAL A 128 -6.52 -6.16 11.90
N THR A 129 -5.97 -5.93 13.08
CA THR A 129 -6.69 -5.89 14.36
C THR A 129 -6.57 -4.51 15.00
N PRO A 130 -7.35 -4.21 16.06
CA PRO A 130 -7.26 -2.93 16.76
C PRO A 130 -5.87 -2.64 17.35
N ALA A 131 -5.01 -3.65 17.52
CA ALA A 131 -3.67 -3.46 18.04
C ALA A 131 -2.78 -2.62 17.10
N CYS A 132 -3.03 -2.63 15.78
CA CYS A 132 -2.23 -1.83 14.84
C CYS A 132 -2.53 -0.33 14.88
N LEU A 133 -3.64 0.11 15.50
CA LEU A 133 -4.10 1.49 15.44
C LEU A 133 -3.10 2.47 16.08
N GLU A 134 -2.41 2.06 17.13
CA GLU A 134 -1.35 2.86 17.75
C GLU A 134 -0.16 3.07 16.79
N ASN A 135 0.16 2.07 15.97
CA ASN A 135 1.20 2.20 14.95
C ASN A 135 0.76 3.12 13.81
N LEU A 136 -0.51 3.03 13.37
CA LEU A 136 -1.05 3.88 12.29
C LEU A 136 -0.98 5.38 12.60
N LYS A 137 -0.99 5.78 13.87
CA LYS A 137 -0.79 7.18 14.27
C LYS A 137 0.52 7.78 13.76
N ALA A 138 1.54 6.95 13.52
CA ALA A 138 2.80 7.40 12.95
C ALA A 138 2.68 7.90 11.50
N LEU A 139 1.63 7.50 10.75
CA LEU A 139 1.37 7.95 9.38
C LEU A 139 0.63 9.30 9.38
N SER A 140 1.32 10.36 9.79
CA SER A 140 0.78 11.73 9.91
C SER A 140 0.18 12.31 8.62
N GLU A 141 0.60 11.82 7.46
CA GLU A 141 0.18 12.31 6.15
C GLU A 141 -1.08 11.61 5.63
N LEU A 142 -1.65 10.67 6.39
CA LEU A 142 -2.74 9.83 5.91
C LEU A 142 -4.02 10.65 5.79
N GLU A 143 -4.56 10.76 4.58
CA GLU A 143 -5.78 11.50 4.27
C GLU A 143 -6.98 10.59 4.03
N TYR A 144 -6.73 9.32 3.73
CA TYR A 144 -7.75 8.30 3.52
C TYR A 144 -7.29 6.92 4.03
N LEU A 145 -8.13 6.29 4.83
CA LEU A 145 -7.94 4.96 5.38
C LEU A 145 -9.23 4.15 5.25
N ASP A 146 -9.19 3.04 4.51
CA ASP A 146 -10.30 2.09 4.44
C ASP A 146 -9.98 0.82 5.22
N MET A 147 -10.72 0.57 6.29
CA MET A 147 -10.61 -0.65 7.12
C MET A 147 -11.91 -1.45 7.15
N ARG A 148 -12.77 -1.28 6.14
CA ARG A 148 -13.99 -2.08 6.02
C ARG A 148 -13.65 -3.57 6.01
N LYS A 149 -14.49 -4.40 6.62
CA LYS A 149 -14.32 -5.87 6.66
C LYS A 149 -13.01 -6.34 7.35
N THR A 150 -12.43 -5.53 8.21
CA THR A 150 -11.33 -5.94 9.12
C THR A 150 -11.90 -6.28 10.51
N ALA A 151 -11.04 -6.66 11.46
CA ALA A 151 -11.45 -6.87 12.85
C ALA A 151 -11.64 -5.56 13.65
N VAL A 152 -11.30 -4.41 13.06
CA VAL A 152 -11.40 -3.09 13.70
C VAL A 152 -12.84 -2.59 13.71
N LYS A 153 -13.31 -2.17 14.88
CA LYS A 153 -14.66 -1.63 15.10
C LYS A 153 -14.62 -0.10 15.16
N ARG A 154 -15.76 0.53 14.82
CA ARG A 154 -15.93 1.99 14.83
C ARG A 154 -15.43 2.69 16.09
N ARG A 155 -15.69 2.11 17.26
CA ARG A 155 -15.29 2.68 18.56
C ARG A 155 -13.77 2.81 18.74
N GLU A 156 -13.01 1.89 18.15
CA GLU A 156 -11.55 1.89 18.23
C GLU A 156 -10.95 2.97 17.32
N LEU A 157 -11.69 3.42 16.31
CA LEU A 157 -11.24 4.44 15.35
C LEU A 157 -11.31 5.88 15.87
N ILE A 158 -12.07 6.13 16.93
CA ILE A 158 -12.26 7.49 17.49
C ILE A 158 -10.92 8.14 17.87
N GLY A 159 -10.02 7.35 18.46
CA GLY A 159 -8.68 7.84 18.83
C GLY A 159 -7.82 8.18 17.62
N LEU A 160 -7.92 7.39 16.55
CA LEU A 160 -7.16 7.59 15.31
C LEU A 160 -7.69 8.81 14.54
N GLU A 161 -9.00 8.99 14.47
CA GLU A 161 -9.66 10.16 13.88
C GLU A 161 -9.15 11.46 14.49
N LYS A 162 -9.16 11.56 15.82
CA LYS A 162 -8.70 12.76 16.52
C LYS A 162 -7.22 13.03 16.28
N HIS A 163 -6.40 11.97 16.20
CA HIS A 163 -4.97 12.11 16.03
C HIS A 163 -4.58 12.56 14.61
N LEU A 164 -5.23 12.00 13.59
CA LEU A 164 -4.95 12.28 12.18
C LEU A 164 -5.83 13.42 11.61
N GLY A 165 -6.82 13.91 12.36
CA GLY A 165 -7.78 14.90 11.86
C GLY A 165 -8.72 14.33 10.79
N LEU A 166 -8.95 13.01 10.80
CA LEU A 166 -9.82 12.34 9.83
C LEU A 166 -11.23 12.18 10.37
N HIS A 167 -12.19 12.14 9.46
CA HIS A 167 -13.60 11.96 9.78
C HIS A 167 -14.11 10.62 9.26
N ALA A 168 -14.86 9.91 10.11
CA ALA A 168 -15.52 8.67 9.73
C ALA A 168 -16.58 8.89 8.64
N GLN A 169 -16.52 8.07 7.59
CA GLN A 169 -17.44 8.05 6.45
C GLN A 169 -18.14 6.69 6.33
N HIS A 170 -19.28 6.62 5.63
CA HIS A 170 -20.00 5.38 5.24
C HIS A 170 -20.11 4.30 6.34
N GLY A 171 -20.74 4.63 7.47
CA GLY A 171 -20.89 3.69 8.60
C GLY A 171 -19.62 3.53 9.47
N GLY A 172 -18.55 4.25 9.11
CA GLY A 172 -17.44 4.67 9.96
C GLY A 172 -16.28 3.70 10.13
N ALA A 173 -16.12 2.76 9.19
CA ALA A 173 -14.89 1.98 9.02
C ALA A 173 -13.97 2.56 7.91
N VAL A 174 -14.40 3.66 7.28
CA VAL A 174 -13.60 4.48 6.37
C VAL A 174 -13.32 5.82 7.06
N LEU A 175 -12.07 6.25 7.11
CA LEU A 175 -11.67 7.55 7.61
C LEU A 175 -11.15 8.40 6.45
N SER A 176 -11.59 9.65 6.36
CA SER A 176 -11.09 10.59 5.35
C SER A 176 -11.15 12.04 5.82
N LEU A 177 -10.28 12.90 5.25
CA LEU A 177 -10.32 14.34 5.47
C LEU A 177 -11.64 14.98 5.02
N SER A 178 -12.33 14.41 4.02
CA SER A 178 -13.58 14.97 3.50
C SER A 178 -14.51 13.87 2.97
N ALA A 179 -15.82 14.07 3.13
CA ALA A 179 -16.83 13.21 2.53
C ALA A 179 -16.70 13.16 1.00
N THR A 180 -16.32 14.27 0.36
CA THR A 180 -16.07 14.32 -1.09
C THR A 180 -14.88 13.44 -1.48
N LEU A 181 -13.79 13.48 -0.70
CA LEU A 181 -12.62 12.63 -0.95
C LEU A 181 -13.00 11.15 -0.82
N SER A 182 -13.78 10.77 0.21
CA SER A 182 -14.28 9.40 0.32
C SER A 182 -15.18 8.98 -0.83
N VAL A 183 -16.12 9.81 -1.26
CA VAL A 183 -16.98 9.49 -2.40
C VAL A 183 -16.15 9.33 -3.67
N VAL A 184 -15.19 10.22 -3.91
CA VAL A 184 -14.28 10.16 -5.06
C VAL A 184 -13.41 8.92 -5.04
N LEU A 185 -12.97 8.44 -3.88
CA LEU A 185 -12.12 7.24 -3.76
C LEU A 185 -12.93 5.92 -3.69
N GLU A 186 -14.23 5.99 -3.38
CA GLU A 186 -15.11 4.83 -3.30
C GLU A 186 -15.92 4.57 -4.59
N GLN A 187 -16.43 5.63 -5.25
CA GLN A 187 -17.20 5.52 -6.50
C GLN A 187 -16.27 5.39 -7.71
N ASP A 188 -15.26 6.25 -7.76
CA ASP A 188 -14.07 6.04 -8.55
C ASP A 188 -13.13 5.30 -7.58
N ARG A 189 -12.97 3.97 -7.65
CA ARG A 189 -11.69 3.44 -7.14
C ARG A 189 -10.66 4.26 -7.90
N PRO A 190 -9.93 5.14 -7.23
CA PRO A 190 -9.59 6.43 -7.77
C PRO A 190 -9.09 6.30 -9.21
N LYS A 191 -9.46 7.25 -10.06
CA LYS A 191 -8.71 7.59 -11.28
C LYS A 191 -7.19 7.76 -11.07
N VAL A 192 -6.70 7.64 -9.83
CA VAL A 192 -5.30 7.61 -9.43
C VAL A 192 -4.56 6.33 -9.89
N CYS A 193 -5.26 5.35 -10.47
CA CYS A 193 -4.72 4.49 -11.55
C CYS A 193 -5.78 4.22 -12.62
N HIS A 194 -6.36 5.25 -13.25
CA HIS A 194 -7.05 5.04 -14.53
C HIS A 194 -5.99 4.79 -15.60
N CYS A 195 -5.81 3.52 -15.93
CA CYS A 195 -5.37 3.14 -17.27
C CYS A 195 -6.70 2.95 -18.02
N ASP A 196 -6.98 3.78 -19.02
CA ASP A 196 -8.30 3.85 -19.68
C ASP A 196 -8.91 2.48 -19.95
N PHE A 197 -9.96 2.12 -19.20
CA PHE A 197 -10.88 1.05 -19.54
C PHE A 197 -12.08 1.69 -20.25
N ASN A 198 -11.91 2.02 -21.53
CA ASN A 198 -13.03 2.25 -22.43
C ASN A 198 -13.00 1.18 -23.54
N VAL A 199 -13.48 -0.02 -23.21
CA VAL A 199 -13.61 -1.11 -24.19
C VAL A 199 -14.93 -0.95 -24.92
N GLY A 200 -14.92 -0.07 -25.91
CA GLY A 200 -15.67 -0.32 -27.14
C GLY A 200 -14.99 -1.48 -27.88
N GLY A 201 -15.23 -2.72 -27.42
CA GLY A 201 -15.10 -3.95 -28.20
C GLY A 201 -13.76 -4.27 -28.89
N ILE A 202 -12.58 -4.03 -28.32
CA ILE A 202 -11.31 -4.49 -28.90
C ILE A 202 -10.50 -5.33 -27.90
N PRO A 203 -9.95 -6.50 -28.30
CA PRO A 203 -9.22 -7.38 -27.39
C PRO A 203 -7.87 -6.80 -26.97
N LEU A 204 -7.47 -7.15 -25.75
CA LEU A 204 -6.17 -6.86 -25.13
C LEU A 204 -4.99 -7.20 -26.05
N GLN A 205 -4.35 -6.18 -26.61
CA GLN A 205 -2.92 -6.15 -26.94
C GLN A 205 -2.58 -4.76 -27.50
N ARG A 206 -2.03 -3.85 -26.68
CA ARG A 206 -0.90 -2.99 -27.08
C ARG A 206 -0.43 -2.09 -25.97
N TRP A 207 0.89 -2.03 -25.88
CA TRP A 207 1.66 -1.16 -25.01
C TRP A 207 1.90 0.13 -25.78
N GLU A 208 1.52 1.26 -25.19
CA GLU A 208 2.08 2.61 -25.31
C GLU A 208 0.99 3.66 -25.14
N GLN A 209 1.02 4.38 -24.01
CA GLN A 209 1.06 5.83 -23.97
C GLN A 209 1.49 6.31 -22.57
N ASP A 210 2.02 7.53 -22.53
CA ASP A 210 3.02 8.01 -21.59
C ASP A 210 2.64 8.03 -20.10
N SER A 211 3.39 7.26 -19.29
CA SER A 211 3.49 7.36 -17.83
C SER A 211 2.44 6.62 -16.99
N ILE A 212 1.52 5.86 -17.60
CA ILE A 212 0.63 4.93 -16.89
C ILE A 212 0.71 3.58 -17.59
N ARG A 213 1.25 2.56 -16.91
CA ARG A 213 1.34 1.19 -17.46
C ARG A 213 0.72 0.20 -16.50
N GLN A 214 -0.46 -0.29 -16.87
CA GLN A 214 -1.13 -1.40 -16.20
C GLN A 214 -0.48 -2.72 -16.63
N LEU A 215 -0.16 -3.57 -15.66
CA LEU A 215 0.09 -4.99 -15.88
C LEU A 215 -1.08 -5.76 -15.25
N VAL A 216 -2.20 -5.82 -15.99
CA VAL A 216 -3.33 -6.67 -15.61
C VAL A 216 -2.97 -8.10 -16.02
N TYR A 217 -2.56 -8.92 -15.07
CA TYR A 217 -2.48 -10.37 -15.24
C TYR A 217 -3.81 -10.97 -14.76
N SER A 218 -4.53 -11.64 -15.65
CA SER A 218 -5.66 -12.52 -15.33
C SER A 218 -5.17 -13.95 -15.15
#